data_AF-K1QKG3-F1
#
_entry.id   AF-K1QKG3-F1
#
_cell.length_a   1.000
_cell.length_b   1.000
_cell.length_c   1.000
_cell.angle_alpha   90.00
_cell.angle_beta   90.00
_cell.angle_gamma   90.00
#
_symmetry.space_group_name_H-M   'P 1'
#
loop_
_entity.id
_entity.type
_entity.pdbx_description
1 polymer ?
#
loop_
_entity_poly.entity_id
_entity_poly.type
_entity_poly.pdbx_seq_one_letter_code
_entity_poly.pdbx_strand_id
1 'polypeptide(L)'
;MSTLFTGDYIYQSGLTGGQPEESDARFCLVSNMDAALCSVTEVQGKHGLVNVTQLLKDTPVVGLYFSAHWCPPCRGFTPTLIEFYKTMQANNQGLEVIYVSLDRNRASFDEYYGTMPWYTIPYEDDARESLAEKYAVRGIPYLVIIDQHGNIVDKEGRGTVETASGTQLPEKWKTV
;
A
#
# COMPACT_ATOMS: atom_id res chain seq x y z
N MET A 1 -40.92 4.91 -40.88
CA MET A 1 -40.57 3.47 -40.99
C MET A 1 -39.10 3.38 -41.37
N SER A 2 -38.26 2.97 -40.45
CA SER A 2 -37.24 1.92 -40.64
C SER A 2 -36.26 1.98 -39.48
N THR A 3 -36.41 1.02 -38.58
CA THR A 3 -35.43 0.61 -37.56
C THR A 3 -34.18 0.07 -38.25
N LEU A 4 -32.98 0.36 -37.74
CA LEU A 4 -31.89 -0.62 -37.71
C LEU A 4 -30.97 -0.33 -36.52
N PHE A 5 -30.93 -1.30 -35.61
CA PHE A 5 -29.93 -1.50 -34.57
C PHE A 5 -28.72 -2.22 -35.18
N THR A 6 -27.52 -1.71 -34.92
CA THR A 6 -26.22 -2.41 -34.86
C THR A 6 -25.33 -1.47 -34.03
N GLY A 7 -24.93 -1.73 -32.79
CA GLY A 7 -24.24 -2.93 -32.33
C GLY A 7 -22.78 -2.79 -32.70
N ASP A 8 -21.94 -2.24 -31.80
CA ASP A 8 -20.50 -2.49 -31.77
C ASP A 8 -19.93 -2.19 -30.37
N TYR A 9 -19.65 -3.27 -29.65
CA TYR A 9 -18.76 -3.33 -28.50
C TYR A 9 -17.34 -3.08 -29.01
N ILE A 10 -16.70 -1.99 -28.57
CA ILE A 10 -15.26 -1.84 -28.75
C ILE A 10 -14.58 -2.14 -27.42
N TYR A 11 -14.08 -3.37 -27.32
CA TYR A 11 -12.94 -3.72 -26.48
C TYR A 11 -11.74 -2.87 -26.98
N GLN A 12 -11.29 -1.90 -26.19
CA GLN A 12 -9.94 -1.36 -26.36
C GLN A 12 -9.03 -2.00 -25.32
N SER A 13 -8.32 -3.03 -25.78
CA SER A 13 -7.01 -3.40 -25.27
C SER A 13 -6.05 -2.23 -25.46
N GLY A 14 -5.56 -1.66 -24.36
CA GLY A 14 -4.57 -0.59 -24.38
C GLY A 14 -3.74 -0.63 -23.10
N LEU A 15 -2.68 -1.44 -23.13
CA LEU A 15 -1.55 -1.29 -22.23
C LEU A 15 -0.88 0.04 -22.56
N THR A 16 -1.15 1.07 -21.77
CA THR A 16 -0.28 2.24 -21.66
C THR A 16 -0.08 2.46 -20.18
N GLY A 17 1.15 2.22 -19.70
CA GLY A 17 1.58 2.70 -18.40
C GLY A 17 1.23 4.18 -18.31
N GLY A 18 0.34 4.51 -17.37
CA GLY A 18 -0.10 5.88 -17.16
C GLY A 18 1.12 6.72 -16.83
N GLN A 19 1.45 7.67 -17.70
CA GLN A 19 2.27 8.79 -17.26
C GLN A 19 1.48 9.47 -16.13
N PRO A 20 2.11 9.78 -14.98
CA PRO A 20 1.41 10.48 -13.91
C PRO A 20 0.81 11.76 -14.48
N GLU A 21 -0.48 12.01 -14.23
CA GLU A 21 -1.11 13.27 -14.62
C GLU A 21 -0.25 14.43 -14.10
N GLU A 22 -0.15 15.51 -14.86
CA GLU A 22 0.73 16.65 -14.57
C GLU A 22 0.46 17.25 -13.17
N SER A 23 -0.75 17.06 -12.63
CA SER A 23 -1.13 17.39 -11.26
C SER A 23 -0.42 16.56 -10.19
N ASP A 24 -0.15 15.29 -10.44
CA ASP A 24 0.38 14.33 -9.47
C ASP A 24 1.90 14.47 -9.35
N ALA A 25 2.60 14.67 -10.47
CA ALA A 25 4.02 15.00 -10.48
C ALA A 25 4.30 16.38 -9.84
N ARG A 26 3.44 17.38 -10.12
CA ARG A 26 3.51 18.68 -9.42
C ARG A 26 3.16 18.56 -7.95
N PHE A 27 2.18 17.74 -7.58
CA PHE A 27 1.83 17.50 -6.19
C PHE A 27 3.03 16.90 -5.44
N CYS A 28 3.69 15.91 -6.02
CA CYS A 28 4.89 15.32 -5.44
C CYS A 28 6.02 16.32 -5.18
N LEU A 29 6.31 17.17 -6.18
CA LEU A 29 7.34 18.20 -6.08
C LEU A 29 6.99 19.35 -5.13
N VAL A 30 5.70 19.75 -5.05
CA VAL A 30 5.25 20.88 -4.22
C VAL A 30 4.99 20.45 -2.78
N SER A 31 4.66 19.17 -2.53
CA SER A 31 4.33 18.65 -1.19
C SER A 31 5.52 18.12 -0.41
N ASN A 32 6.73 18.17 -1.01
CA ASN A 32 7.92 17.48 -0.48
C ASN A 32 7.67 15.97 -0.29
N MET A 33 6.80 15.40 -1.13
CA MET A 33 6.42 14.00 -1.05
C MET A 33 7.58 13.13 -1.48
N ASP A 34 7.74 12.01 -0.79
CA ASP A 34 8.80 11.07 -1.07
C ASP A 34 8.77 10.57 -2.55
N ALA A 35 9.87 10.78 -3.28
CA ALA A 35 9.96 10.55 -4.71
C ALA A 35 9.70 9.08 -5.15
N ALA A 36 9.88 8.09 -4.26
CA ALA A 36 9.62 6.69 -4.59
C ALA A 36 8.16 6.30 -4.32
N LEU A 37 7.50 6.95 -3.37
CA LEU A 37 6.04 6.88 -3.27
C LEU A 37 5.39 7.58 -4.46
N CYS A 38 6.02 8.64 -4.97
CA CYS A 38 5.56 9.35 -6.17
C CYS A 38 5.67 8.57 -7.47
N SER A 39 6.52 7.53 -7.54
CA SER A 39 6.52 6.61 -8.69
C SER A 39 5.36 5.60 -8.64
N VAL A 40 4.75 5.39 -7.47
CA VAL A 40 3.50 4.65 -7.36
C VAL A 40 2.37 5.60 -7.73
N THR A 41 1.60 5.29 -8.76
CA THR A 41 0.42 6.11 -9.10
C THR A 41 -0.81 5.57 -8.39
N GLU A 42 -0.96 4.24 -8.34
CA GLU A 42 -2.14 3.57 -7.83
C GLU A 42 -1.79 2.40 -6.91
N VAL A 43 -2.65 2.18 -5.92
CA VAL A 43 -2.64 0.99 -5.07
C VAL A 43 -3.92 0.20 -5.27
N GLN A 44 -3.83 -1.12 -5.21
CA GLN A 44 -4.96 -2.03 -5.35
C GLN A 44 -5.59 -2.30 -3.99
N GLY A 45 -6.87 -1.96 -3.85
CA GLY A 45 -7.72 -2.37 -2.74
C GLY A 45 -8.67 -3.49 -3.14
N LYS A 46 -9.52 -3.93 -2.20
CA LYS A 46 -10.54 -4.97 -2.46
C LYS A 46 -11.66 -4.52 -3.39
N HIS A 47 -11.82 -3.20 -3.59
CA HIS A 47 -12.88 -2.60 -4.40
C HIS A 47 -12.39 -1.92 -5.68
N GLY A 48 -11.09 -2.02 -5.99
CA GLY A 48 -10.49 -1.41 -7.17
C GLY A 48 -9.17 -0.70 -6.87
N LEU A 49 -8.68 0.03 -7.87
CA LEU A 49 -7.48 0.85 -7.78
C LEU A 49 -7.81 2.22 -7.15
N VAL A 50 -6.89 2.73 -6.35
CA VAL A 50 -6.98 4.03 -5.68
C VAL A 50 -5.68 4.78 -5.89
N ASN A 51 -5.75 6.07 -6.19
CA ASN A 51 -4.56 6.91 -6.34
C ASN A 51 -3.84 7.04 -4.98
N VAL A 52 -2.53 6.76 -4.96
CA VAL A 52 -1.75 6.73 -3.70
C VAL A 52 -1.71 8.10 -3.02
N THR A 53 -1.68 9.17 -3.81
CA THR A 53 -1.64 10.54 -3.28
C THR A 53 -2.91 10.87 -2.53
N GLN A 54 -4.06 10.43 -3.05
CA GLN A 54 -5.34 10.61 -2.35
C GLN A 54 -5.36 9.80 -1.06
N LEU A 55 -4.89 8.55 -1.09
CA LEU A 55 -4.82 7.69 0.10
C LEU A 55 -3.98 8.32 1.22
N LEU A 56 -2.80 8.85 0.86
CA LEU A 56 -1.89 9.49 1.83
C LEU A 56 -2.51 10.77 2.43
N LYS A 57 -3.26 11.56 1.66
CA LYS A 57 -3.92 12.77 2.18
C LYS A 57 -5.01 12.48 3.21
N ASP A 58 -5.73 11.37 3.02
CA ASP A 58 -6.86 11.00 3.87
C ASP A 58 -6.42 10.17 5.10
N THR A 59 -5.16 9.72 5.12
CA THR A 59 -4.64 8.82 6.15
C THR A 59 -3.45 9.45 6.89
N PRO A 60 -3.61 9.77 8.18
CA PRO A 60 -2.51 10.32 9.00
C PRO A 60 -1.23 9.50 8.96
N VAL A 61 -1.37 8.17 9.01
CA VAL A 61 -0.25 7.22 9.11
C VAL A 61 -0.44 6.05 8.16
N VAL A 62 0.59 5.73 7.38
CA VAL A 62 0.59 4.57 6.49
C VAL A 62 1.74 3.63 6.83
N GLY A 63 1.45 2.33 6.92
CA GLY A 63 2.44 1.27 7.06
C GLY A 63 2.77 0.63 5.73
N LEU A 64 4.02 0.71 5.26
CA LEU A 64 4.49 -0.08 4.12
C LEU A 64 4.95 -1.43 4.63
N TYR A 65 4.19 -2.47 4.31
CA TYR A 65 4.41 -3.83 4.80
C TYR A 65 5.09 -4.68 3.72
N PHE A 66 6.39 -4.87 3.86
CA PHE A 66 7.20 -5.71 2.97
C PHE A 66 7.18 -7.16 3.46
N SER A 67 6.60 -8.04 2.65
CA SER A 67 6.37 -9.44 3.05
C SER A 67 6.19 -10.36 1.84
N ALA A 68 6.20 -11.67 2.08
CA ALA A 68 5.96 -12.67 1.04
C ALA A 68 5.32 -13.95 1.60
N HIS A 69 4.53 -14.64 0.80
CA HIS A 69 3.82 -15.85 1.19
C HIS A 69 4.78 -16.97 1.60
N TRP A 70 5.87 -17.14 0.84
CA TRP A 70 6.85 -18.21 1.06
C TRP A 70 7.64 -18.07 2.37
N CYS A 71 7.63 -16.89 3.00
CA CYS A 71 8.41 -16.55 4.18
C CYS A 71 7.71 -17.01 5.49
N PRO A 72 8.27 -17.97 6.26
CA PRO A 72 7.65 -18.44 7.50
C PRO A 72 7.43 -17.36 8.59
N PRO A 73 8.41 -16.51 8.94
CA PRO A 73 8.19 -15.48 9.97
C PRO A 73 7.14 -14.45 9.52
N CYS A 74 6.99 -14.25 8.21
CA CYS A 74 5.98 -13.38 7.64
C CYS A 74 4.57 -13.87 7.94
N ARG A 75 4.30 -15.16 7.67
CA ARG A 75 3.01 -15.80 7.98
C ARG A 75 2.69 -15.80 9.48
N GLY A 76 3.72 -15.77 10.35
CA GLY A 76 3.54 -15.61 11.79
C GLY A 76 3.15 -14.19 12.21
N PHE A 77 3.69 -13.16 11.56
CA PHE A 77 3.43 -11.76 11.91
C PHE A 77 2.16 -11.18 11.28
N THR A 78 1.76 -11.63 10.09
CA THR A 78 0.57 -11.08 9.41
C THR A 78 -0.71 -11.11 10.25
N PRO A 79 -1.04 -12.21 10.97
CA PRO A 79 -2.23 -12.23 11.83
C PRO A 79 -2.18 -11.15 12.92
N THR A 80 -1.02 -10.96 13.55
CA THR A 80 -0.81 -9.90 14.56
C THR A 80 -1.03 -8.51 13.96
N LEU A 81 -0.49 -8.26 12.75
CA LEU A 81 -0.70 -6.99 12.07
C LEU A 81 -2.17 -6.79 11.68
N ILE A 82 -2.88 -7.83 11.26
CA ILE A 82 -4.32 -7.78 10.95
C ILE A 82 -5.13 -7.40 12.19
N GLU A 83 -4.85 -8.00 13.35
CA GLU A 83 -5.54 -7.70 14.60
C GLU A 83 -5.30 -6.26 15.05
N PHE A 84 -4.04 -5.81 14.99
CA PHE A 84 -3.67 -4.44 15.29
C PHE A 84 -4.38 -3.45 14.34
N TYR A 85 -4.32 -3.69 13.03
CA TYR A 85 -5.00 -2.88 12.02
C TYR A 85 -6.51 -2.79 12.28
N LYS A 86 -7.18 -3.91 12.50
CA LYS A 86 -8.62 -3.94 12.81
C LYS A 86 -8.96 -3.12 14.06
N THR A 87 -8.10 -3.18 15.07
CA THR A 87 -8.26 -2.39 16.30
C THR A 87 -8.14 -0.89 16.00
N MET A 88 -7.16 -0.48 15.20
CA MET A 88 -6.99 0.93 14.80
C MET A 88 -8.17 1.44 13.96
N GLN A 89 -8.66 0.62 13.03
CA GLN A 89 -9.85 0.96 12.21
C GLN A 89 -11.11 1.09 13.08
N ALA A 90 -11.35 0.16 14.00
CA ALA A 90 -12.51 0.21 14.90
C ALA A 90 -12.52 1.44 15.82
N ASN A 91 -11.36 2.04 16.07
CA ASN A 91 -11.18 3.20 16.93
C ASN A 91 -10.86 4.49 16.13
N ASN A 92 -11.08 4.49 14.82
CA ASN A 92 -10.86 5.63 13.92
C ASN A 92 -9.49 6.29 14.10
N GLN A 93 -8.45 5.49 14.25
CA GLN A 93 -7.11 5.99 14.55
C GLN A 93 -6.34 6.47 13.30
N GLY A 94 -6.89 6.31 12.10
CA GLY A 94 -6.28 6.85 10.88
C GLY A 94 -5.00 6.12 10.46
N LEU A 95 -5.03 4.79 10.52
CA LEU A 95 -3.95 3.93 10.04
C LEU A 95 -4.39 3.20 8.77
N GLU A 96 -3.56 3.26 7.73
CA GLU A 96 -3.68 2.37 6.58
C GLU A 96 -2.41 1.53 6.39
N VAL A 97 -2.54 0.39 5.71
CA VAL A 97 -1.40 -0.46 5.35
C VAL A 97 -1.36 -0.66 3.83
N ILE A 98 -0.17 -0.56 3.25
CA ILE A 98 0.10 -0.93 1.86
C ILE A 98 1.04 -2.13 1.88
N TYR A 99 0.52 -3.27 1.43
CA TYR A 99 1.32 -4.46 1.21
C TYR A 99 2.25 -4.25 0.01
N VAL A 100 3.54 -4.47 0.21
CA VAL A 100 4.56 -4.47 -0.84
C VAL A 100 5.08 -5.89 -0.95
N SER A 101 4.65 -6.60 -2.00
CA SER A 101 4.95 -8.02 -2.14
C SER A 101 6.36 -8.29 -2.67
N LEU A 102 7.03 -9.23 -2.00
CA LEU A 102 8.26 -9.87 -2.46
C LEU A 102 8.00 -11.33 -2.93
N ASP A 103 6.75 -11.66 -3.26
CA ASP A 103 6.43 -12.96 -3.86
C ASP A 103 6.94 -13.09 -5.28
N ARG A 104 7.40 -14.30 -5.61
CA ARG A 104 8.05 -14.60 -6.90
C ARG A 104 7.08 -15.01 -8.00
N ASN A 105 5.82 -15.23 -7.64
CA ASN A 105 4.78 -15.57 -8.60
C ASN A 105 3.44 -14.99 -8.16
N ARG A 106 2.58 -14.75 -9.16
CA ARG A 106 1.25 -14.16 -8.98
C ARG A 106 0.33 -14.98 -8.07
N ALA A 107 0.37 -16.31 -8.16
CA ALA A 107 -0.51 -17.17 -7.36
C ALA A 107 -0.23 -17.06 -5.86
N SER A 108 1.05 -17.05 -5.47
CA SER A 108 1.46 -16.85 -4.07
C SER A 108 1.09 -15.46 -3.55
N PHE A 109 1.23 -14.44 -4.40
CA PHE A 109 0.78 -13.09 -4.09
C PHE A 109 -0.73 -13.05 -3.83
N ASP A 110 -1.54 -13.56 -4.77
CA ASP A 110 -3.01 -13.51 -4.68
C ASP A 110 -3.52 -14.28 -3.45
N GLU A 111 -2.97 -15.47 -3.18
CA GLU A 111 -3.32 -16.28 -2.02
C GLU A 111 -3.07 -15.52 -0.72
N TYR A 112 -1.89 -14.93 -0.57
CA TYR A 112 -1.49 -14.28 0.67
C TYR A 112 -2.16 -12.93 0.87
N TYR A 113 -2.19 -12.09 -0.18
CA TYR A 113 -2.93 -10.83 -0.16
C TYR A 113 -4.43 -11.04 0.07
N GLY A 114 -4.98 -12.16 -0.39
CA GLY A 114 -6.36 -12.58 -0.11
C GLY A 114 -6.73 -12.60 1.37
N THR A 115 -5.75 -12.83 2.26
CA THR A 115 -5.96 -12.83 3.72
C THR A 115 -5.92 -11.44 4.36
N MET A 116 -5.42 -10.44 3.64
CA MET A 116 -5.13 -9.11 4.18
C MET A 116 -6.27 -8.13 3.91
N PRO A 117 -6.68 -7.30 4.89
CA PRO A 117 -7.82 -6.38 4.76
C PRO A 117 -7.49 -5.01 4.12
N TRP A 118 -6.23 -4.80 3.72
CA TRP A 118 -5.70 -3.49 3.33
C TRP A 118 -5.28 -3.42 1.85
N TYR A 119 -4.60 -2.35 1.44
CA TYR A 119 -4.16 -2.12 0.05
C TYR A 119 -2.86 -2.87 -0.29
N THR A 120 -2.56 -3.01 -1.57
CA THR A 120 -1.28 -3.54 -2.05
C THR A 120 -0.78 -2.75 -3.24
N ILE A 121 0.53 -2.70 -3.43
CA ILE A 121 1.09 -2.39 -4.75
C ILE A 121 0.68 -3.53 -5.71
N PRO A 122 0.17 -3.23 -6.92
CA PRO A 122 -0.16 -4.26 -7.90
C PRO A 122 1.02 -5.19 -8.16
N TYR A 123 0.75 -6.48 -8.39
CA TYR A 123 1.81 -7.48 -8.52
C TYR A 123 2.74 -7.19 -9.72
N GLU A 124 2.18 -6.67 -10.80
CA GLU A 124 2.90 -6.36 -12.04
C GLU A 124 3.66 -5.03 -11.98
N ASP A 125 3.55 -4.27 -10.90
CA ASP A 125 4.20 -2.96 -10.75
C ASP A 125 5.63 -3.11 -10.19
N ASP A 126 6.60 -2.56 -10.91
CA ASP A 126 8.03 -2.55 -10.56
C ASP A 126 8.33 -1.67 -9.34
N ALA A 127 7.39 -0.82 -8.92
CA ALA A 127 7.50 -0.04 -7.70
C ALA A 127 7.71 -0.92 -6.46
N ARG A 128 7.30 -2.20 -6.49
CA ARG A 128 7.59 -3.16 -5.40
C ARG A 128 9.08 -3.28 -5.12
N GLU A 129 9.88 -3.40 -6.17
CA GLU A 129 11.34 -3.54 -6.06
C GLU A 129 11.98 -2.20 -5.70
N SER A 130 11.56 -1.12 -6.37
CA SER A 130 12.05 0.24 -6.11
C SER A 130 11.82 0.68 -4.67
N LEU A 131 10.64 0.39 -4.10
CA LEU A 131 10.33 0.68 -2.69
C LEU A 131 11.19 -0.17 -1.75
N ALA A 132 11.39 -1.46 -2.03
CA ALA A 132 12.19 -2.33 -1.19
C ALA A 132 13.66 -1.86 -1.11
N GLU A 133 14.24 -1.44 -2.24
CA GLU A 133 15.57 -0.84 -2.27
C GLU A 133 15.63 0.47 -1.49
N LYS A 134 14.66 1.34 -1.73
CA LYS A 134 14.60 2.68 -1.15
C LYS A 134 14.44 2.69 0.37
N TYR A 135 13.63 1.79 0.90
CA TYR A 135 13.50 1.57 2.35
C TYR A 135 14.58 0.63 2.91
N ALA A 136 15.58 0.26 2.11
CA ALA A 136 16.71 -0.58 2.46
C ALA A 136 16.28 -1.90 3.13
N VAL A 137 15.25 -2.55 2.58
CA VAL A 137 14.70 -3.80 3.10
C VAL A 137 15.74 -4.91 2.99
N ARG A 138 16.29 -5.36 4.12
CA ARG A 138 17.29 -6.44 4.18
C ARG A 138 16.72 -7.80 4.63
N GLY A 139 15.49 -7.81 5.10
CA GLY A 139 14.81 -9.02 5.57
C GLY A 139 13.31 -8.78 5.72
N ILE A 140 12.53 -9.85 5.73
CA ILE A 140 11.07 -9.82 5.88
C ILE A 140 10.62 -10.75 7.01
N PRO A 141 9.53 -10.44 7.73
CA PRO A 141 8.64 -9.29 7.52
C PRO A 141 9.28 -7.97 7.96
N TYR A 142 9.10 -6.92 7.16
CA TYR A 142 9.53 -5.56 7.46
C TYR A 142 8.36 -4.61 7.33
N LEU A 143 8.17 -3.74 8.33
CA LEU A 143 7.10 -2.76 8.37
C LEU A 143 7.73 -1.42 8.74
N VAL A 144 7.66 -0.49 7.79
CA VAL A 144 8.04 0.91 8.00
C VAL A 144 6.79 1.76 8.01
N ILE A 145 6.75 2.72 8.92
CA ILE A 145 5.65 3.63 9.10
C ILE A 145 6.05 4.99 8.55
N ILE A 146 5.17 5.57 7.75
CA ILE A 146 5.31 6.87 7.14
C ILE A 146 4.13 7.77 7.49
N ASP A 147 4.35 9.08 7.43
CA ASP A 147 3.28 10.07 7.52
C ASP A 147 2.62 10.32 6.14
N GLN A 148 1.60 11.17 6.13
CA GLN A 148 0.91 11.64 4.92
C GLN A 148 1.83 12.34 3.88
N HIS A 149 3.05 12.73 4.26
CA HIS A 149 4.05 13.35 3.38
C HIS A 149 5.11 12.34 2.91
N GLY A 150 5.00 11.07 3.32
CA GLY A 150 5.96 10.02 2.98
C GLY A 150 7.23 10.03 3.85
N ASN A 151 7.31 10.87 4.88
CA ASN A 151 8.44 10.86 5.81
C ASN A 151 8.37 9.62 6.69
N ILE A 152 9.52 9.01 6.96
CA ILE A 152 9.59 7.86 7.86
C ILE A 152 9.40 8.32 9.30
N VAL A 153 8.35 7.79 9.93
CA VAL A 153 8.02 7.99 11.34
C VAL A 153 8.56 6.85 12.21
N ASP A 154 8.58 5.63 11.69
CA ASP A 154 9.11 4.47 12.41
C ASP A 154 9.67 3.39 11.48
N LYS A 155 10.97 3.09 11.60
CA LYS A 155 11.63 2.00 10.84
C LYS A 155 11.45 0.63 11.48
N GLU A 156 10.98 0.58 12.73
CA GLU A 156 10.82 -0.63 13.53
C GLU A 156 9.35 -0.98 13.75
N GLY A 157 8.48 -0.60 12.79
CA GLY A 157 7.03 -0.72 12.89
C GLY A 157 6.57 -2.13 13.27
N ARG A 158 7.27 -3.16 12.80
CA ARG A 158 7.00 -4.55 13.18
C ARG A 158 7.09 -4.77 14.69
N GLY A 159 8.23 -4.43 15.30
CA GLY A 159 8.44 -4.62 16.73
C GLY A 159 7.52 -3.73 17.57
N THR A 160 7.22 -2.53 17.07
CA THR A 160 6.21 -1.65 17.66
C THR A 160 4.84 -2.31 17.70
N VAL A 161 4.38 -2.92 16.60
CA VAL A 161 3.09 -3.64 16.56
C VAL A 161 3.09 -4.85 17.49
N GLU A 162 4.18 -5.63 17.53
CA GLU A 162 4.31 -6.80 18.41
C GLU A 162 4.26 -6.45 19.90
N THR A 163 4.59 -5.22 20.27
CA THR A 163 4.63 -4.74 21.67
C THR A 163 3.53 -3.73 22.00
N ALA A 164 2.79 -3.25 21.00
CA ALA A 164 1.71 -2.29 21.17
C ALA A 164 0.57 -2.93 21.96
N SER A 165 -0.06 -2.10 22.80
CA SER A 165 -1.26 -2.49 23.55
C SER A 165 -2.25 -1.34 23.57
N GLY A 166 -3.53 -1.67 23.75
CA GLY A 166 -4.62 -0.70 23.77
C GLY A 166 -5.21 -0.43 22.38
N THR A 167 -5.95 0.68 22.30
CA THR A 167 -6.81 1.02 21.16
C THR A 167 -6.39 2.28 20.41
N GLN A 168 -5.21 2.80 20.72
CA GLN A 168 -4.68 4.03 20.12
C GLN A 168 -3.40 3.74 19.33
N LEU A 169 -3.07 4.60 18.38
CA LEU A 169 -1.77 4.51 17.72
C LEU A 169 -0.65 4.66 18.75
N PRO A 170 0.49 3.96 18.54
CA PRO A 170 1.71 4.23 19.28
C PRO A 170 2.03 5.73 19.27
N GLU A 171 2.39 6.29 20.43
CA GLU A 171 2.63 7.75 20.55
C GLU A 171 3.66 8.25 19.54
N LYS A 172 4.70 7.45 19.25
CA LYS A 172 5.72 7.81 18.25
C LYS A 172 5.19 7.90 16.82
N TRP A 173 4.02 7.34 16.52
CA TRP A 173 3.40 7.41 15.20
C TRP A 173 2.44 8.60 15.06
N LYS A 174 2.05 9.22 16.18
CA LYS A 174 1.21 10.41 16.15
C LYS A 174 2.08 11.56 15.65
N THR A 175 1.84 11.96 14.41
CA THR A 175 2.45 13.15 13.83
C THR A 175 1.92 14.38 14.54
N VAL A 176 2.80 15.36 14.75
CA VAL A 176 2.52 16.62 15.49
C VAL A 176 1.71 17.58 14.62
#